data_AF-A0A8T7ARD8-F1
#
_entry.id   AF-A0A8T7ARD8-F1
#
_cell.length_a   1.000
_cell.length_b   1.000
_cell.length_c   1.000
_cell.angle_alpha   90.00
_cell.angle_beta   90.00
_cell.angle_gamma   90.00
#
_symmetry.space_group_name_H-M   'P 1'
#
loop_
_entity.id
_entity.type
_entity.pdbx_description
1 polymer ?
#
loop_
_entity_poly.entity_id
_entity_poly.type
_entity_poly.pdbx_seq_one_letter_code
_entity_poly.pdbx_strand_id
1 'polypeptide(L)'
;MKRFSVLDYRAAIAANLLVFSVAIYAWAILSLDENLYYLTVQEDEYLEWMSFWAFFAAGVIYVRRALRHGFVLSADWFTLGLAAFCLFVAFEEISWGQRIFSYRPPEYFLSENFQQELNLHNLVDTGLRKLAVRVVIFDYGVALPMLMLVPPVGRLAGRLGVVSPSPALMPAFLATGVMQVTYPLKFTGEWIELMLGLCFLFAALAAMRRTDASTETDLRLPAIALAALSVMALGVVSSAVTSFQRDRDPGNVKAAYLELEALKRDFESGRGRNRCGVHKRLYTFVEQYGQRRLLSGDFAQLVAQGLPEQRASYLLDPWNYAYWIRDNCASGERERVTFLYSFGPNQRRESTKWEVRGDDVAVFIRGGDAPEPKRP
;
A
#
# COMPACT_ATOMS: atom_id res chain seq x y z
N MET A 1 24.58 -11.58 -33.42
CA MET A 1 24.54 -10.15 -33.06
C MET A 1 23.11 -9.58 -32.88
N LYS A 2 22.06 -10.41 -32.69
CA LYS A 2 20.66 -9.94 -32.47
C LYS A 2 20.01 -10.72 -31.30
N ARG A 3 20.32 -10.39 -30.05
CA ARG A 3 19.74 -11.08 -28.87
C ARG A 3 19.20 -10.17 -27.78
N PHE A 4 19.25 -8.85 -27.95
CA PHE A 4 18.58 -7.91 -27.07
C PHE A 4 17.27 -7.47 -27.73
N SER A 5 16.14 -7.76 -27.09
CA SER A 5 14.83 -7.26 -27.53
C SER A 5 14.86 -5.75 -27.40
N VAL A 6 14.98 -5.04 -28.52
CA VAL A 6 14.72 -3.61 -28.54
C VAL A 6 13.20 -3.53 -28.41
N LEU A 7 12.68 -3.05 -27.27
CA LEU A 7 11.33 -2.47 -27.32
C LEU A 7 11.33 -1.55 -28.53
N ASP A 8 10.27 -1.54 -29.35
CA ASP A 8 10.12 -0.49 -30.36
C ASP A 8 10.46 0.84 -29.67
N TYR A 9 11.34 1.64 -30.27
CA TYR A 9 11.86 2.84 -29.62
C TYR A 9 10.72 3.74 -29.14
N ARG A 10 9.58 3.75 -29.84
CA ARG A 10 8.35 4.43 -29.44
C ARG A 10 7.74 3.85 -28.17
N ALA A 11 7.64 2.52 -28.07
CA ALA A 11 7.15 1.83 -26.88
C ALA A 11 8.11 2.00 -25.69
N ALA A 12 9.43 1.98 -25.92
CA ALA A 12 10.43 2.26 -24.89
C ALA A 12 10.30 3.69 -24.36
N ILE A 13 10.23 4.68 -25.25
CA ILE A 13 10.04 6.08 -24.88
C ILE A 13 8.74 6.23 -24.08
N ALA A 14 7.63 5.67 -24.56
CA ALA A 14 6.36 5.76 -23.86
C ALA A 14 6.38 5.09 -22.48
N ALA A 15 6.96 3.89 -22.36
CA ALA A 15 7.08 3.20 -21.08
C ALA A 15 7.87 4.03 -20.05
N ASN A 16 9.00 4.62 -20.47
CA ASN A 16 9.77 5.51 -19.61
C ASN A 16 8.96 6.76 -19.25
N LEU A 17 8.38 7.46 -20.24
CA LEU A 17 7.60 8.68 -20.02
C LEU A 17 6.42 8.46 -19.07
N LEU A 18 5.74 7.31 -19.15
CA LEU A 18 4.66 6.96 -18.23
C LEU A 18 5.17 6.81 -16.79
N VAL A 19 6.31 6.14 -16.57
CA VAL A 19 6.92 6.06 -15.23
C VAL A 19 7.37 7.44 -14.73
N PHE A 20 8.02 8.25 -15.58
CA PHE A 20 8.38 9.63 -15.22
C PHE A 20 7.15 10.49 -14.89
N SER A 21 6.03 10.27 -15.59
CA SER A 21 4.80 11.02 -15.36
C SER A 21 4.22 10.80 -13.97
N VAL A 22 4.44 9.63 -13.35
CA VAL A 22 4.04 9.37 -11.95
C VAL A 22 4.80 10.28 -10.99
N ALA A 23 6.11 10.41 -11.13
CA ALA A 23 6.90 11.31 -10.30
C ALA A 23 6.50 12.78 -10.52
N ILE A 24 6.28 13.19 -11.77
CA ILE A 24 5.80 14.55 -12.10
C ILE A 24 4.43 14.79 -11.46
N TYR A 25 3.53 13.82 -11.54
CA TYR A 25 2.19 13.91 -10.97
C TYR A 25 2.24 14.05 -9.44
N ALA A 26 3.10 13.30 -8.75
CA ALA A 26 3.32 13.43 -7.31
C ALA A 26 3.70 14.88 -6.91
N TRP A 27 4.65 15.47 -7.62
CA TRP A 27 5.06 16.87 -7.41
C TRP A 27 3.96 17.87 -7.77
N ALA A 28 3.26 17.63 -8.88
CA ALA A 28 2.20 18.51 -9.36
C ALA A 28 1.05 18.58 -8.35
N ILE A 29 0.55 17.44 -7.85
CA ILE A 29 -0.53 17.45 -6.85
C ILE A 29 -0.05 18.14 -5.57
N LEU A 30 1.14 17.80 -5.06
CA LEU A 30 1.65 18.42 -3.84
C LEU A 30 1.74 19.95 -3.97
N SER A 31 2.13 20.44 -5.14
CA SER A 31 2.27 21.88 -5.40
C SER A 31 0.93 22.60 -5.60
N LEU A 32 -0.07 21.89 -6.13
CA LEU A 32 -1.39 22.46 -6.45
C LEU A 32 -2.35 22.36 -5.26
N ASP A 33 -2.36 21.24 -4.55
CA ASP A 33 -3.21 20.96 -3.39
C ASP A 33 -2.56 19.92 -2.46
N GLU A 34 -1.95 20.40 -1.38
CA GLU A 34 -1.31 19.56 -0.36
C GLU A 34 -2.31 18.58 0.31
N ASN A 35 -3.59 18.97 0.47
CA ASN A 35 -4.59 18.10 1.07
C ASN A 35 -4.93 16.96 0.11
N LEU A 36 -5.12 17.25 -1.17
CA LEU A 36 -5.35 16.23 -2.19
C LEU A 36 -4.18 15.27 -2.33
N TYR A 37 -2.94 15.76 -2.19
CA TYR A 37 -1.75 14.92 -2.14
C TYR A 37 -1.82 13.94 -0.96
N TYR A 38 -2.11 14.45 0.24
CA TYR A 38 -2.21 13.60 1.42
C TYR A 38 -3.41 12.67 1.42
N LEU A 39 -4.48 12.96 0.68
CA LEU A 39 -5.56 12.01 0.45
C LEU A 39 -5.08 10.90 -0.49
N THR A 40 -4.45 11.25 -1.60
CA THR A 40 -3.96 10.30 -2.62
C THR A 40 -3.05 9.20 -2.07
N VAL A 41 -2.16 9.55 -1.13
CA VAL A 41 -1.16 8.63 -0.55
C VAL A 41 -1.66 7.88 0.68
N GLN A 42 -2.97 7.91 0.95
CA GLN A 42 -3.55 7.11 2.01
C GLN A 42 -3.78 5.68 1.55
N GLU A 43 -3.85 4.80 2.54
CA GLU A 43 -4.34 3.44 2.40
C GLU A 43 -5.73 3.44 1.73
N ASP A 44 -5.98 2.44 0.89
CA ASP A 44 -7.18 2.18 0.09
C ASP A 44 -7.52 3.21 -1.00
N GLU A 45 -6.63 4.17 -1.23
CA GLU A 45 -6.80 5.14 -2.29
C GLU A 45 -6.27 4.62 -3.62
N TYR A 46 -6.60 5.34 -4.69
CA TYR A 46 -6.35 4.89 -6.05
C TYR A 46 -4.87 4.55 -6.34
N LEU A 47 -3.92 5.17 -5.62
CA LEU A 47 -2.49 4.94 -5.82
C LEU A 47 -2.08 3.50 -5.44
N GLU A 48 -2.51 3.03 -4.26
CA GLU A 48 -2.27 1.66 -3.78
C GLU A 48 -2.96 0.64 -4.70
N TRP A 49 -4.20 0.91 -5.12
CA TRP A 49 -4.89 0.05 -6.10
C TRP A 49 -4.20 0.01 -7.47
N MET A 50 -3.61 1.12 -7.92
CA MET A 50 -2.81 1.14 -9.16
C MET A 50 -1.54 0.30 -9.00
N SER A 51 -0.85 0.38 -7.85
CA SER A 51 0.30 -0.48 -7.53
C SER A 51 -0.09 -1.96 -7.55
N PHE A 52 -1.19 -2.32 -6.87
CA PHE A 52 -1.78 -3.67 -6.91
C PHE A 52 -1.98 -4.16 -8.34
N TRP A 53 -2.70 -3.40 -9.18
CA TRP A 53 -3.02 -3.83 -10.54
C TRP A 53 -1.79 -3.93 -11.44
N ALA A 54 -0.80 -3.04 -11.26
CA ALA A 54 0.43 -3.09 -12.04
C ALA A 54 1.24 -4.35 -11.72
N PHE A 55 1.44 -4.66 -10.43
CA PHE A 55 2.14 -5.86 -10.00
C PHE A 55 1.34 -7.14 -10.30
N PHE A 56 0.03 -7.14 -10.07
CA PHE A 56 -0.84 -8.28 -10.35
C PHE A 56 -0.80 -8.64 -11.84
N ALA A 57 -0.95 -7.65 -12.72
CA ALA A 57 -0.87 -7.85 -14.16
C ALA A 57 0.52 -8.37 -14.59
N ALA A 58 1.60 -7.81 -14.03
CA ALA A 58 2.96 -8.29 -14.28
C ALA A 58 3.13 -9.77 -13.88
N GLY A 59 2.64 -10.13 -12.69
CA GLY A 59 2.65 -11.49 -12.17
C GLY A 59 1.91 -12.47 -13.08
N VAL A 60 0.68 -12.14 -13.46
CA VAL A 60 -0.13 -12.96 -14.39
C VAL A 60 0.57 -13.13 -15.74
N ILE A 61 1.17 -12.08 -16.27
CA ILE A 61 1.94 -12.12 -17.52
C ILE A 61 3.13 -13.07 -17.40
N TYR A 62 3.88 -13.03 -16.30
CA TYR A 62 5.00 -13.95 -16.07
C TYR A 62 4.55 -15.40 -15.85
N VAL A 63 3.45 -15.64 -15.12
CA VAL A 63 2.85 -17.00 -15.01
C VAL A 63 2.49 -17.53 -16.40
N ARG A 64 1.76 -16.74 -17.18
CA ARG A 64 1.36 -17.14 -18.55
C ARG A 64 2.57 -17.43 -19.43
N ARG A 65 3.65 -16.65 -19.29
CA ARG A 65 4.90 -16.88 -20.01
C ARG A 65 5.54 -18.22 -19.62
N ALA A 66 5.66 -18.50 -18.33
CA ALA A 66 6.27 -19.74 -17.83
C ALA A 66 5.48 -20.99 -18.24
N LEU A 67 4.16 -20.90 -18.36
CA LEU A 67 3.29 -22.04 -18.68
C LEU A 67 3.11 -22.30 -20.19
N ARG A 68 3.47 -21.36 -21.07
CA ARG A 68 3.07 -21.38 -22.49
C ARG A 68 3.70 -22.49 -23.34
N HIS A 69 4.91 -22.96 -23.01
CA HIS A 69 5.68 -23.90 -23.85
C HIS A 69 5.96 -25.25 -23.19
N GLY A 70 5.20 -25.60 -22.15
CA GLY A 70 5.52 -26.73 -21.28
C GLY A 70 6.56 -26.29 -20.25
N PHE A 71 6.15 -26.30 -18.99
CA PHE A 71 6.96 -25.81 -17.88
C PHE A 71 8.24 -26.65 -17.73
N VAL A 72 9.39 -25.98 -17.70
CA VAL A 72 10.69 -26.60 -17.39
C VAL A 72 11.36 -25.79 -16.30
N LEU A 73 11.42 -26.32 -15.07
CA LEU A 73 11.93 -25.59 -13.89
C LEU A 73 13.31 -24.95 -14.14
N SER A 74 14.24 -25.67 -14.78
CA SER A 74 15.58 -25.13 -15.07
C SER A 74 15.59 -23.92 -16.02
N ALA A 75 14.57 -23.76 -16.85
CA ALA A 75 14.43 -22.64 -17.78
C ALA A 75 13.49 -21.54 -17.25
N ASP A 76 12.51 -21.90 -16.43
CA ASP A 76 11.41 -21.03 -16.03
C ASP A 76 11.46 -20.56 -14.58
N TRP A 77 12.36 -21.11 -13.73
CA TRP A 77 12.41 -20.76 -12.30
C TRP A 77 12.51 -19.26 -12.05
N PHE A 78 13.31 -18.53 -12.84
CA PHE A 78 13.47 -17.09 -12.66
C PHE A 78 12.18 -16.34 -13.06
N THR A 79 11.53 -16.77 -14.14
CA THR A 79 10.24 -16.22 -14.56
C THR A 79 9.16 -16.47 -13.51
N LEU A 80 9.12 -17.67 -12.92
CA LEU A 80 8.22 -17.98 -11.80
C LEU A 80 8.59 -17.20 -10.54
N GLY A 81 9.87 -16.99 -10.28
CA GLY A 81 10.34 -16.15 -9.18
C GLY A 81 9.86 -14.70 -9.33
N LEU A 82 9.97 -14.13 -10.53
CA LEU A 82 9.41 -12.81 -10.85
C LEU A 82 7.88 -12.80 -10.71
N ALA A 83 7.21 -13.86 -11.17
CA ALA A 83 5.75 -13.98 -11.04
C ALA A 83 5.32 -14.01 -9.56
N ALA A 84 5.96 -14.85 -8.76
CA ALA A 84 5.72 -14.99 -7.33
C ALA A 84 6.02 -13.68 -6.60
N PHE A 85 7.14 -13.02 -6.92
CA PHE A 85 7.48 -11.71 -6.38
C PHE A 85 6.41 -10.66 -6.70
N CYS A 86 6.01 -10.52 -7.97
CA CYS A 86 5.00 -9.54 -8.36
C CYS A 86 3.63 -9.84 -7.72
N LEU A 87 3.18 -11.09 -7.68
CA LEU A 87 1.91 -11.44 -7.04
C LEU A 87 1.97 -11.23 -5.53
N PHE A 88 3.09 -11.57 -4.89
CA PHE A 88 3.32 -11.32 -3.47
C PHE A 88 3.21 -9.83 -3.15
N VAL A 89 3.95 -8.98 -3.87
CA VAL A 89 3.87 -7.52 -3.68
C VAL A 89 2.45 -7.03 -3.93
N ALA A 90 1.79 -7.46 -5.01
CA ALA A 90 0.40 -7.08 -5.25
C ALA A 90 -0.52 -7.39 -4.06
N PHE A 91 -0.49 -8.61 -3.52
CA PHE A 91 -1.34 -8.94 -2.36
C PHE A 91 -0.92 -8.23 -1.08
N GLU A 92 0.36 -7.92 -0.89
CA GLU A 92 0.83 -7.06 0.21
C GLU A 92 0.21 -5.66 0.13
N GLU A 93 0.12 -5.06 -1.06
CA GLU A 93 -0.52 -3.74 -1.31
C GLU A 93 -2.03 -3.72 -1.02
N ILE A 94 -2.68 -4.82 -0.67
CA ILE A 94 -4.09 -4.79 -0.21
C ILE A 94 -4.26 -5.55 1.11
N SER A 95 -3.16 -5.73 1.84
CA SER A 95 -3.09 -6.50 3.08
C SER A 95 -3.79 -7.86 2.96
N TRP A 96 -3.46 -8.58 1.88
CA TRP A 96 -4.01 -9.90 1.53
C TRP A 96 -5.55 -9.93 1.48
N GLY A 97 -6.16 -8.81 1.08
CA GLY A 97 -7.62 -8.68 0.98
C GLY A 97 -8.32 -8.46 2.33
N GLN A 98 -7.59 -8.25 3.43
CA GLN A 98 -8.16 -7.81 4.71
C GLN A 98 -9.10 -6.64 4.49
N ARG A 99 -8.68 -5.69 3.65
CA ARG A 99 -9.39 -4.44 3.37
C ARG A 99 -10.66 -4.59 2.53
N ILE A 100 -10.85 -5.75 1.90
CA ILE A 100 -12.05 -6.09 1.11
C ILE A 100 -13.03 -6.91 1.95
N PHE A 101 -12.50 -7.86 2.71
CA PHE A 101 -13.30 -8.86 3.44
C PHE A 101 -13.49 -8.52 4.91
N SER A 102 -12.85 -7.46 5.41
CA SER A 102 -12.89 -6.99 6.80
C SER A 102 -12.63 -8.09 7.83
N TYR A 103 -11.85 -9.11 7.46
CA TYR A 103 -11.50 -10.19 8.38
C TYR A 103 -10.43 -9.71 9.36
N ARG A 104 -10.46 -10.25 10.57
CA ARG A 104 -9.45 -9.95 11.59
C ARG A 104 -8.14 -10.67 11.27
N PRO A 105 -6.98 -9.99 11.27
CA PRO A 105 -5.68 -10.65 11.19
C PRO A 105 -5.43 -11.63 12.35
N PRO A 106 -4.56 -12.64 12.18
CA PRO A 106 -4.10 -13.49 13.28
C PRO A 106 -3.43 -12.68 14.39
N GLU A 107 -3.47 -13.17 15.63
CA GLU A 107 -2.95 -12.47 16.82
C GLU A 107 -1.50 -11.98 16.66
N TYR A 108 -0.64 -12.78 16.03
CA TYR A 108 0.75 -12.39 15.76
C TYR A 108 0.85 -11.08 14.95
N PHE A 109 -0.01 -10.88 13.96
CA PHE A 109 -0.04 -9.63 13.20
C PHE A 109 -0.66 -8.51 14.03
N LEU A 110 -1.66 -8.79 14.86
CA LEU A 110 -2.25 -7.75 15.72
C LEU A 110 -1.27 -7.23 16.79
N SER A 111 -0.32 -8.05 17.25
CA SER A 111 0.69 -7.67 18.23
C SER A 111 1.95 -7.07 17.60
N GLU A 112 2.50 -7.72 16.56
CA GLU A 112 3.82 -7.39 16.02
C GLU A 112 3.76 -6.46 14.80
N ASN A 113 2.66 -6.45 14.04
CA ASN A 113 2.55 -5.59 12.88
C ASN A 113 2.30 -4.15 13.34
N PHE A 114 3.15 -3.21 12.91
CA PHE A 114 3.02 -1.80 13.26
C PHE A 114 1.65 -1.19 12.89
N GLN A 115 0.97 -1.79 11.91
CA GLN A 115 -0.34 -1.38 11.44
C GLN A 115 -1.52 -2.23 11.95
N GLN A 116 -1.26 -3.34 12.65
CA GLN A 116 -2.28 -4.34 13.02
C GLN A 116 -3.02 -4.90 11.81
N GLU A 117 -2.29 -5.08 10.70
CA GLU A 117 -2.82 -5.52 9.41
C GLU A 117 -2.12 -6.83 8.97
N LEU A 118 -2.80 -7.64 8.15
CA LEU A 118 -2.22 -8.83 7.55
C LEU A 118 -1.36 -8.41 6.36
N ASN A 119 -0.17 -7.91 6.62
CA ASN A 119 0.89 -7.69 5.64
C ASN A 119 2.25 -7.96 6.27
N LEU A 120 3.19 -8.47 5.50
CA LEU A 120 4.53 -8.81 5.96
C LEU A 120 5.44 -7.58 5.97
N HIS A 121 5.25 -6.65 5.05
CA HIS A 121 6.13 -5.49 4.94
C HIS A 121 6.07 -4.50 6.12
N ASN A 122 5.08 -4.62 7.02
CA ASN A 122 4.99 -3.83 8.27
C ASN A 122 5.44 -4.61 9.52
N LEU A 123 5.78 -5.89 9.37
CA LEU A 123 6.56 -6.63 10.36
C LEU A 123 8.07 -6.38 10.20
N VAL A 124 8.49 -6.02 8.99
CA VAL A 124 9.89 -5.79 8.65
C VAL A 124 10.30 -4.36 9.01
N ASP A 125 11.51 -4.21 9.56
CA ASP A 125 12.10 -2.89 9.83
C ASP A 125 12.10 -2.00 8.58
N THR A 126 11.80 -0.71 8.77
CA THR A 126 11.69 0.26 7.67
C THR A 126 13.01 0.39 6.89
N GLY A 127 14.16 0.30 7.57
CA GLY A 127 15.48 0.35 6.94
C GLY A 127 15.71 -0.86 6.02
N LEU A 128 15.41 -2.06 6.51
CA LEU A 128 15.53 -3.29 5.72
C LEU A 128 14.56 -3.30 4.52
N ARG A 129 13.32 -2.86 4.71
CA ARG A 129 12.35 -2.71 3.60
C ARG A 129 12.87 -1.76 2.52
N LYS A 130 13.37 -0.58 2.92
CA LYS A 130 13.95 0.39 1.97
C LYS A 130 15.17 -0.16 1.24
N LEU A 131 16.00 -0.95 1.92
CA LEU A 131 17.15 -1.63 1.31
C LEU A 131 16.69 -2.67 0.29
N ALA A 132 15.72 -3.52 0.63
CA ALA A 132 15.17 -4.53 -0.28
C ALA A 132 14.64 -3.88 -1.57
N VAL A 133 13.87 -2.79 -1.46
CA VAL A 133 13.38 -2.03 -2.63
C VAL A 133 14.54 -1.47 -3.47
N ARG A 134 15.59 -0.94 -2.85
CA ARG A 134 16.78 -0.45 -3.57
C ARG A 134 17.50 -1.57 -4.33
N VAL A 135 17.67 -2.73 -3.69
CA VAL A 135 18.26 -3.92 -4.33
C VAL A 135 17.44 -4.33 -5.54
N VAL A 136 16.12 -4.42 -5.41
CA VAL A 136 15.24 -4.73 -6.56
C VAL A 136 15.39 -3.70 -7.69
N ILE A 137 15.40 -2.40 -7.37
CA ILE A 137 15.53 -1.36 -8.38
C ILE A 137 16.89 -1.39 -9.09
N PHE A 138 17.98 -1.35 -8.31
CA PHE A 138 19.32 -1.20 -8.87
C PHE A 138 19.90 -2.52 -9.38
N ASP A 139 19.72 -3.64 -8.68
CA ASP A 139 20.34 -4.90 -9.10
C ASP A 139 19.54 -5.56 -10.22
N TYR A 140 18.21 -5.67 -10.10
CA TYR A 140 17.38 -6.25 -11.16
C TYR A 140 17.10 -5.27 -12.30
N GLY A 141 16.78 -4.01 -11.99
CA GLY A 141 16.38 -3.00 -12.98
C GLY A 141 17.54 -2.38 -13.78
N VAL A 142 18.77 -2.38 -13.24
CA VAL A 142 19.92 -1.66 -13.82
C VAL A 142 21.13 -2.57 -13.98
N ALA A 143 21.65 -3.17 -12.91
CA ALA A 143 22.88 -3.95 -12.95
C ALA A 143 22.72 -5.22 -13.80
N LEU A 144 21.63 -5.98 -13.61
CA LEU A 144 21.36 -7.20 -14.37
C LEU A 144 21.29 -6.97 -15.89
N PRO A 145 20.49 -6.01 -16.42
CA PRO A 145 20.50 -5.73 -17.86
C PRO A 145 21.86 -5.26 -18.36
N MET A 146 22.59 -4.43 -17.60
CA MET A 146 23.96 -4.00 -17.97
C MET A 146 24.94 -5.16 -18.04
N LEU A 147 24.96 -6.03 -17.03
CA LEU A 147 25.82 -7.21 -16.98
C LEU A 147 25.50 -8.16 -18.13
N MET A 148 24.21 -8.34 -18.46
CA MET A 148 23.80 -9.19 -19.57
C MET A 148 24.11 -8.60 -20.95
N LEU A 149 24.49 -7.32 -21.08
CA LEU A 149 25.06 -6.77 -22.32
C LEU A 149 26.41 -7.41 -22.66
N VAL A 150 27.15 -7.90 -21.66
CA VAL A 150 28.42 -8.61 -21.84
C VAL A 150 28.13 -10.01 -22.39
N PRO A 151 28.57 -10.36 -23.63
CA PRO A 151 28.17 -11.60 -24.30
C PRO A 151 28.40 -12.92 -23.54
N PRO A 152 29.53 -13.15 -22.83
CA PRO A 152 29.69 -14.36 -22.03
C PRO A 152 28.68 -14.43 -20.87
N VAL A 153 28.41 -13.31 -20.20
CA VAL A 153 27.46 -13.23 -19.09
C VAL A 153 26.03 -13.47 -19.58
N GLY A 154 25.62 -12.79 -20.66
CA GLY A 154 24.29 -12.99 -21.26
C GLY A 154 24.06 -14.43 -21.74
N ARG A 155 25.10 -15.10 -22.26
CA ARG A 155 25.01 -16.53 -22.63
C ARG A 155 24.85 -17.45 -21.41
N LEU A 156 25.59 -17.19 -20.33
CA LEU A 156 25.47 -17.95 -19.09
C LEU A 156 24.10 -17.75 -18.45
N ALA A 157 23.67 -16.50 -18.27
CA ALA A 157 22.37 -16.14 -17.73
C ALA A 157 21.21 -16.79 -18.51
N GLY A 158 21.28 -16.78 -19.85
CA GLY A 158 20.30 -17.46 -20.69
C GLY A 158 20.28 -18.99 -20.52
N ARG A 159 21.43 -19.63 -20.28
CA ARG A 159 21.50 -21.08 -19.96
C ARG A 159 20.90 -21.38 -18.60
N LEU A 160 21.05 -20.46 -17.65
CA LEU A 160 20.48 -20.55 -16.30
C LEU A 160 19.00 -20.14 -16.25
N GLY A 161 18.36 -19.78 -17.37
CA GLY A 161 16.96 -19.34 -17.38
C GLY A 161 16.71 -17.95 -16.77
N VAL A 162 17.75 -17.15 -16.54
CA VAL A 162 17.63 -15.81 -15.94
C VAL A 162 16.99 -14.84 -16.94
N VAL A 163 15.96 -14.12 -16.49
CA VAL A 163 15.22 -13.15 -17.30
C VAL A 163 15.51 -11.74 -16.81
N SER A 164 16.25 -10.97 -17.60
CA SER A 164 16.47 -9.54 -17.34
C SER A 164 15.37 -8.66 -17.96
N PRO A 165 15.02 -7.52 -17.32
CA PRO A 165 14.23 -6.50 -18.00
C PRO A 165 14.99 -5.96 -19.22
N SER A 166 14.27 -5.32 -20.13
CA SER A 166 14.88 -4.69 -21.31
C SER A 166 15.81 -3.54 -20.86
N PRO A 167 17.04 -3.43 -21.40
CA PRO A 167 17.92 -2.29 -21.13
C PRO A 167 17.27 -0.93 -21.45
N ALA A 168 16.29 -0.91 -22.38
CA ALA A 168 15.54 0.29 -22.72
C ALA A 168 14.65 0.83 -21.57
N LEU A 169 14.38 0.03 -20.52
CA LEU A 169 13.64 0.44 -19.33
C LEU A 169 14.57 0.92 -18.20
N MET A 170 15.89 0.86 -18.36
CA MET A 170 16.82 1.33 -17.33
C MET A 170 16.56 2.77 -16.88
N PRO A 171 16.22 3.76 -17.73
CA PRO A 171 15.94 5.11 -17.27
C PRO A 171 14.75 5.17 -16.30
N ALA A 172 13.69 4.39 -16.53
CA ALA A 172 12.55 4.28 -15.63
C ALA A 172 12.93 3.69 -14.27
N PHE A 173 13.72 2.60 -14.26
CA PHE A 173 14.25 2.03 -13.01
C PHE A 173 15.17 3.03 -12.28
N LEU A 174 16.05 3.73 -13.01
CA LEU A 174 16.92 4.75 -12.42
C LEU A 174 16.13 5.92 -11.82
N ALA A 175 15.10 6.41 -12.51
CA ALA A 175 14.22 7.46 -11.98
C ALA A 175 13.54 7.02 -10.68
N THR A 176 13.00 5.80 -10.67
CA THR A 176 12.42 5.17 -9.47
C THR A 176 13.46 5.06 -8.34
N GLY A 177 14.68 4.66 -8.67
CA GLY A 177 15.80 4.53 -7.74
C GLY A 177 16.27 5.87 -7.16
N VAL A 178 16.34 6.92 -7.98
CA VAL A 178 16.64 8.27 -7.53
C VAL A 178 15.59 8.74 -6.53
N MET A 179 14.30 8.55 -6.84
CA MET A 179 13.21 8.89 -5.93
C MET A 179 13.28 8.10 -4.62
N GLN A 180 13.66 6.81 -4.66
CA GLN A 180 13.86 5.97 -3.46
C GLN A 180 15.08 6.37 -2.61
N VAL A 181 16.13 6.90 -3.22
CA VAL A 181 17.34 7.33 -2.50
C VAL A 181 17.16 8.72 -1.92
N THR A 182 16.64 9.67 -2.69
CA THR A 182 16.43 11.05 -2.23
C THR A 182 15.22 11.18 -1.32
N TYR A 183 14.21 10.30 -1.49
CA TYR A 183 12.97 10.27 -0.73
C TYR A 183 12.39 11.68 -0.49
N PRO A 184 12.14 12.45 -1.57
CA PRO A 184 12.01 13.90 -1.47
C PRO A 184 10.67 14.36 -0.89
N LEU A 185 9.64 13.49 -0.94
CA LEU A 185 8.29 13.77 -0.49
C LEU A 185 7.93 12.96 0.76
N LYS A 186 7.00 13.46 1.57
CA LYS A 186 6.40 12.65 2.63
C LYS A 186 5.54 11.56 1.97
N PHE A 187 5.68 10.31 2.40
CA PHE A 187 5.04 9.16 1.73
C PHE A 187 5.54 8.93 0.28
N THR A 188 6.82 9.21 -0.01
CA THR A 188 7.42 8.85 -1.31
C THR A 188 7.27 7.35 -1.64
N GLY A 189 7.18 6.47 -0.62
CA GLY A 189 6.99 5.02 -0.76
C GLY A 189 5.88 4.62 -1.75
N GLU A 190 4.67 5.12 -1.53
CA GLU A 190 3.48 4.81 -2.36
C GLU A 190 3.72 5.09 -3.85
N TRP A 191 4.38 6.21 -4.15
CA TRP A 191 4.71 6.60 -5.51
C TRP A 191 5.76 5.69 -6.13
N ILE A 192 6.73 5.25 -5.33
CA ILE A 192 7.80 4.34 -5.75
C ILE A 192 7.22 2.95 -6.03
N GLU A 193 6.27 2.49 -5.22
CA GLU A 193 5.56 1.22 -5.42
C GLU A 193 4.82 1.23 -6.77
N LEU A 194 4.09 2.30 -7.10
CA LEU A 194 3.46 2.43 -8.42
C LEU A 194 4.48 2.48 -9.56
N MET A 195 5.52 3.31 -9.43
CA MET A 195 6.58 3.42 -10.45
C MET A 195 7.27 2.07 -10.69
N LEU A 196 7.57 1.33 -9.61
CA LEU A 196 8.19 0.02 -9.68
C LEU A 196 7.23 -1.02 -10.27
N GLY A 197 5.95 -1.01 -9.88
CA GLY A 197 4.91 -1.87 -10.44
C GLY A 197 4.79 -1.69 -11.96
N LEU A 198 4.78 -0.44 -12.44
CA LEU A 198 4.80 -0.13 -13.87
C LEU A 198 6.08 -0.62 -14.56
N CYS A 199 7.25 -0.47 -13.92
CA CYS A 199 8.51 -1.01 -14.45
C CYS A 199 8.44 -2.53 -14.63
N PHE A 200 7.90 -3.26 -13.64
CA PHE A 200 7.70 -4.71 -13.73
C PHE A 200 6.67 -5.09 -14.79
N LEU A 201 5.55 -4.37 -14.89
CA LEU A 201 4.53 -4.59 -15.91
C LEU A 201 5.09 -4.43 -17.32
N PHE A 202 5.82 -3.34 -17.59
CA PHE A 202 6.43 -3.11 -18.89
C PHE A 202 7.56 -4.12 -19.19
N ALA A 203 8.33 -4.54 -18.18
CA ALA A 203 9.29 -5.62 -18.32
C ALA A 203 8.61 -6.96 -18.66
N ALA A 204 7.48 -7.27 -18.02
CA ALA A 204 6.71 -8.49 -18.24
C ALA A 204 6.13 -8.53 -19.67
N LEU A 205 5.55 -7.42 -20.13
CA LEU A 205 5.04 -7.27 -21.50
C LEU A 205 6.14 -7.45 -22.55
N ALA A 206 7.33 -6.90 -22.28
CA ALA A 206 8.50 -7.08 -23.15
C ALA A 206 9.01 -8.53 -23.15
N ALA A 207 8.91 -9.22 -22.02
CA ALA A 207 9.30 -10.62 -21.90
C ALA A 207 8.31 -11.56 -22.64
N MET A 208 7.00 -11.29 -22.61
CA MET A 208 5.98 -12.17 -23.18
C MET A 208 6.13 -12.45 -24.68
N ARG A 209 6.69 -11.51 -25.46
CA ARG A 209 6.81 -11.63 -26.93
C ARG A 209 8.06 -12.36 -27.41
N ARG A 210 8.97 -12.76 -26.51
CA ARG A 210 10.22 -13.46 -26.88
C ARG A 210 10.03 -14.91 -27.35
N THR A 211 8.84 -15.48 -27.20
CA THR A 211 8.57 -16.90 -27.50
C THR A 211 7.91 -17.16 -28.85
N ASP A 212 7.31 -16.15 -29.49
CA ASP A 212 6.68 -16.30 -30.80
C ASP A 212 7.73 -16.11 -31.90
N ALA A 213 8.53 -17.16 -32.14
CA ALA A 213 9.59 -17.19 -33.15
C ALA A 213 9.10 -17.06 -34.61
N SER A 214 7.78 -17.01 -34.85
CA SER A 214 7.19 -16.91 -36.19
C SER A 214 6.84 -15.49 -36.63
N THR A 215 7.01 -14.46 -35.79
CA THR A 215 6.76 -13.07 -36.21
C THR A 215 7.55 -12.10 -35.33
N GLU A 216 8.64 -11.51 -35.88
CA GLU A 216 9.34 -10.37 -35.28
C GLU A 216 8.36 -9.19 -35.14
N THR A 217 7.56 -9.17 -34.07
CA THR A 217 6.65 -8.08 -33.77
C THR A 217 7.08 -7.45 -32.45
N ASP A 218 7.89 -6.39 -32.57
CA ASP A 218 8.28 -5.54 -31.46
C ASP A 218 7.08 -5.17 -30.59
N LEU A 219 7.30 -5.01 -29.28
CA LEU A 219 6.28 -4.50 -28.37
C LEU A 219 5.84 -3.12 -28.89
N ARG A 220 4.58 -3.02 -29.34
CA ARG A 220 4.06 -1.79 -29.96
C ARG A 220 3.50 -0.86 -28.90
N LEU A 221 3.65 0.44 -29.13
CA LEU A 221 3.11 1.53 -28.31
C LEU A 221 1.67 1.29 -27.76
N PRO A 222 0.70 0.78 -28.55
CA PRO A 222 -0.66 0.57 -28.05
C PRO A 222 -0.75 -0.39 -26.86
N ALA A 223 0.15 -1.39 -26.78
CA ALA A 223 0.13 -2.35 -25.67
C ALA A 223 0.59 -1.70 -24.35
N ILE A 224 1.62 -0.85 -24.41
CA ILE A 224 2.10 -0.08 -23.25
C ILE A 224 1.02 0.91 -22.79
N ALA A 225 0.44 1.67 -23.74
CA ALA A 225 -0.60 2.64 -23.43
C ALA A 225 -1.85 1.97 -22.84
N LEU A 226 -2.33 0.88 -23.45
CA LEU A 226 -3.48 0.13 -22.94
C LEU A 226 -3.22 -0.42 -21.54
N ALA A 227 -2.04 -1.01 -21.30
CA ALA A 227 -1.71 -1.53 -19.98
C ALA A 227 -1.71 -0.44 -18.90
N ALA A 228 -1.11 0.73 -19.18
CA ALA A 228 -1.11 1.85 -18.24
C ALA A 228 -2.52 2.42 -18.00
N LEU A 229 -3.33 2.56 -19.07
CA LEU A 229 -4.72 3.00 -18.96
C LEU A 229 -5.57 2.00 -18.17
N SER A 230 -5.35 0.69 -18.35
CA SER A 230 -6.02 -0.35 -17.57
C SER A 230 -5.64 -0.27 -16.10
N VAL A 231 -4.36 -0.10 -15.76
CA VAL A 231 -3.91 0.09 -14.37
C VAL A 231 -4.60 1.30 -13.73
N MET A 232 -4.61 2.44 -14.42
CA MET A 232 -5.25 3.66 -13.92
C MET A 232 -6.77 3.48 -13.75
N ALA A 233 -7.45 2.96 -14.78
CA ALA A 233 -8.89 2.77 -14.74
C ALA A 233 -9.31 1.77 -13.65
N LEU A 234 -8.62 0.64 -13.55
CA LEU A 234 -8.88 -0.35 -12.51
C LEU A 234 -8.54 0.18 -11.13
N GLY A 235 -7.48 0.98 -10.98
CA GLY A 235 -7.12 1.61 -9.71
C GLY A 235 -8.22 2.55 -9.18
N VAL A 236 -8.69 3.47 -10.03
CA VAL A 236 -9.77 4.39 -9.69
C VAL A 236 -11.08 3.65 -9.42
N VAL A 237 -11.44 2.67 -10.26
CA VAL A 237 -12.65 1.87 -10.08
C VAL A 237 -12.59 1.05 -8.80
N SER A 238 -11.48 0.36 -8.51
CA SER A 238 -11.31 -0.42 -7.29
C SER A 238 -11.39 0.45 -6.04
N SER A 239 -10.74 1.62 -6.02
CA SER A 239 -10.84 2.55 -4.89
C SER A 239 -12.28 3.04 -4.68
N ALA A 240 -12.99 3.39 -5.76
CA ALA A 240 -14.38 3.82 -5.68
C ALA A 240 -15.32 2.68 -5.23
N VAL A 241 -15.14 1.47 -5.77
CA VAL A 241 -15.97 0.30 -5.45
C VAL A 241 -15.75 -0.14 -4.01
N THR A 242 -14.50 -0.24 -3.55
CA THR A 242 -14.21 -0.64 -2.16
C THR A 242 -14.71 0.39 -1.17
N SER A 243 -14.56 1.68 -1.47
CA SER A 243 -15.14 2.74 -0.64
C SER A 243 -16.68 2.68 -0.57
N PHE A 244 -17.34 2.21 -1.64
CA PHE A 244 -18.80 2.09 -1.69
C PHE A 244 -19.33 0.77 -1.08
N GLN A 245 -18.62 -0.33 -1.25
CA GLN A 245 -19.00 -1.67 -0.81
C GLN A 245 -18.76 -1.91 0.68
N ARG A 246 -17.89 -1.11 1.32
CA ARG A 246 -17.60 -1.28 2.74
C ARG A 246 -18.86 -1.04 3.58
N ASP A 247 -19.09 -2.03 4.42
CA ASP A 247 -20.37 -2.38 5.02
C ASP A 247 -20.98 -1.18 5.76
N ARG A 248 -22.01 -0.57 5.16
CA ARG A 248 -22.88 0.42 5.81
C ARG A 248 -23.82 -0.27 6.80
N ASP A 249 -23.34 -1.26 7.56
CA ASP A 249 -24.12 -1.84 8.64
C ASP A 249 -24.28 -0.76 9.73
N PRO A 250 -25.49 -0.21 9.92
CA PRO A 250 -25.73 0.78 10.96
C PRO A 250 -25.43 0.22 12.36
N GLY A 251 -25.46 -1.10 12.52
CA GLY A 251 -25.05 -1.81 13.73
C GLY A 251 -23.58 -1.60 14.07
N ASN A 252 -22.68 -1.66 13.08
CA ASN A 252 -21.25 -1.42 13.28
C ASN A 252 -20.97 0.03 13.68
N VAL A 253 -21.63 1.01 13.05
CA VAL A 253 -21.49 2.42 13.45
C VAL A 253 -21.95 2.64 14.89
N LYS A 254 -23.08 2.05 15.28
CA LYS A 254 -23.59 2.13 16.65
C LYS A 254 -22.65 1.45 17.65
N ALA A 255 -22.13 0.27 17.31
CA ALA A 255 -21.14 -0.44 18.11
C ALA A 255 -19.88 0.41 18.29
N ALA A 256 -19.39 1.04 17.22
CA ALA A 256 -18.21 1.89 17.26
C ALA A 256 -18.36 3.07 18.22
N TYR A 257 -19.53 3.74 18.25
CA TYR A 257 -19.81 4.81 19.20
C TYR A 257 -19.85 4.31 20.66
N LEU A 258 -20.49 3.16 20.92
CA LEU A 258 -20.56 2.57 22.27
C LEU A 258 -19.17 2.19 22.78
N GLU A 259 -18.37 1.58 21.92
CA GLU A 259 -16.99 1.18 22.15
C GLU A 259 -16.09 2.40 22.43
N LEU A 260 -16.18 3.45 21.60
CA LEU A 260 -15.44 4.69 21.79
C LEU A 260 -15.83 5.42 23.08
N GLU A 261 -17.11 5.47 23.44
CA GLU A 261 -17.53 6.08 24.70
C GLU A 261 -17.01 5.29 25.92
N ALA A 262 -16.89 3.97 25.82
CA ALA A 262 -16.23 3.16 26.85
C ALA A 262 -14.73 3.49 26.97
N LEU A 263 -14.03 3.61 25.83
CA LEU A 263 -12.64 4.04 25.83
C LEU A 263 -12.48 5.45 26.40
N LYS A 264 -13.38 6.39 26.08
CA LYS A 264 -13.37 7.74 26.66
C LYS A 264 -13.48 7.71 28.18
N ARG A 265 -14.40 6.91 28.74
CA ARG A 265 -14.50 6.72 30.20
C ARG A 265 -13.22 6.15 30.81
N ASP A 266 -12.49 5.30 30.08
CA ASP A 266 -11.19 4.81 30.54
C ASP A 266 -10.12 5.91 30.61
N PHE A 267 -10.14 6.88 29.69
CA PHE A 267 -9.27 8.07 29.79
C PHE A 267 -9.71 9.01 30.92
N GLU A 268 -11.02 9.27 31.05
CA GLU A 268 -11.57 10.18 32.08
C GLU A 268 -11.37 9.64 33.51
N SER A 269 -11.45 8.32 33.70
CA SER A 269 -11.16 7.64 34.97
C SER A 269 -9.66 7.56 35.30
N GLY A 270 -8.79 8.05 34.41
CA GLY A 270 -7.34 8.07 34.59
C GLY A 270 -6.64 6.73 34.33
N ARG A 271 -7.32 5.76 33.69
CA ARG A 271 -6.67 4.52 33.21
C ARG A 271 -5.77 4.80 32.01
N GLY A 272 -6.19 5.70 31.12
CA GLY A 272 -5.37 6.25 30.03
C GLY A 272 -4.90 7.67 30.33
N ARG A 273 -3.70 8.04 29.85
CA ARG A 273 -3.18 9.40 29.95
C ARG A 273 -2.86 9.97 28.56
N ASN A 274 -3.52 11.07 28.22
CA ASN A 274 -3.34 11.75 26.94
C ASN A 274 -1.94 12.36 26.84
N ARG A 275 -1.31 12.29 25.67
CA ARG A 275 0.02 12.84 25.42
C ARG A 275 0.01 13.78 24.21
N CYS A 276 0.45 15.00 24.45
CA CYS A 276 0.52 16.07 23.45
C CYS A 276 1.30 15.64 22.21
N GLY A 277 0.77 15.94 21.02
CA GLY A 277 1.44 15.70 19.74
C GLY A 277 1.39 14.24 19.27
N VAL A 278 0.45 13.45 19.79
CA VAL A 278 0.31 12.03 19.44
C VAL A 278 -0.77 11.84 18.38
N HIS A 279 -0.43 11.08 17.34
CA HIS A 279 -1.38 10.49 16.41
C HIS A 279 -0.95 9.05 16.13
N LYS A 280 -1.66 8.08 16.73
CA LYS A 280 -1.27 6.66 16.68
C LYS A 280 -2.49 5.76 16.76
N ARG A 281 -2.33 4.54 16.25
CA ARG A 281 -3.19 3.40 16.59
C ARG A 281 -3.16 3.20 18.11
N LEU A 282 -4.32 2.92 18.69
CA LEU A 282 -4.53 2.94 20.13
C LEU A 282 -3.76 1.81 20.83
N TYR A 283 -3.71 0.62 20.22
CA TYR A 283 -2.89 -0.48 20.74
C TYR A 283 -1.38 -0.15 20.72
N THR A 284 -0.87 0.40 19.61
CA THR A 284 0.52 0.88 19.54
C THR A 284 0.80 1.97 20.59
N PHE A 285 -0.17 2.86 20.84
CA PHE A 285 -0.07 3.86 21.90
C PHE A 285 0.02 3.20 23.29
N VAL A 286 -0.76 2.15 23.54
CA VAL A 286 -0.72 1.38 24.79
C VAL A 286 0.66 0.77 25.02
N GLU A 287 1.19 0.04 24.03
CA GLU A 287 2.48 -0.62 24.16
C GLU A 287 3.63 0.37 24.27
N GLN A 288 3.67 1.38 23.39
CA GLN A 288 4.77 2.35 23.36
C GLN A 288 4.85 3.23 24.62
N TYR A 289 3.71 3.54 25.25
CA TYR A 289 3.65 4.45 26.39
C TYR A 289 3.19 3.79 27.70
N GLY A 290 3.18 2.46 27.75
CA GLY A 290 2.86 1.68 28.95
C GLY A 290 1.46 1.91 29.49
N GLN A 291 0.46 2.15 28.63
CA GLN A 291 -0.93 2.44 29.04
C GLN A 291 -1.75 1.16 29.25
N ARG A 292 -1.15 0.11 29.82
CA ARG A 292 -1.74 -1.24 29.91
C ARG A 292 -3.07 -1.30 30.66
N ARG A 293 -3.36 -0.31 31.50
CA ARG A 293 -4.66 -0.19 32.21
C ARG A 293 -5.85 -0.01 31.27
N LEU A 294 -5.64 0.44 30.03
CA LEU A 294 -6.68 0.52 29.00
C LEU A 294 -7.16 -0.86 28.55
N LEU A 295 -6.31 -1.91 28.65
CA LEU A 295 -6.67 -3.28 28.26
C LEU A 295 -7.55 -4.00 29.29
N SER A 296 -7.75 -3.41 30.47
CA SER A 296 -8.61 -3.93 31.54
C SER A 296 -9.68 -2.93 31.96
N GLY A 297 -10.00 -1.97 31.09
CA GLY A 297 -10.94 -0.88 31.34
C GLY A 297 -12.40 -1.23 31.05
N ASP A 298 -13.23 -0.19 30.96
CA ASP A 298 -14.62 -0.25 30.56
C ASP A 298 -14.76 -0.83 29.14
N PHE A 299 -13.84 -0.52 28.23
CA PHE A 299 -13.83 -1.11 26.89
C PHE A 299 -13.66 -2.63 26.93
N ALA A 300 -12.73 -3.13 27.75
CA ALA A 300 -12.51 -4.57 27.93
C ALA A 300 -13.72 -5.27 28.56
N GLN A 301 -14.51 -4.57 29.39
CA GLN A 301 -15.74 -5.11 29.97
C GLN A 301 -16.87 -5.29 28.95
N LEU A 302 -16.79 -4.68 27.77
CA LEU A 302 -17.75 -4.92 26.69
C LEU A 302 -17.70 -6.38 26.18
N VAL A 303 -16.65 -7.14 26.51
CA VAL A 303 -16.59 -8.59 26.23
C VAL A 303 -17.77 -9.33 26.89
N ALA A 304 -18.17 -8.91 28.10
CA ALA A 304 -19.35 -9.47 28.77
C ALA A 304 -20.68 -9.11 28.05
N GLN A 305 -20.64 -8.15 27.14
CA GLN A 305 -21.79 -7.68 26.35
C GLN A 305 -21.73 -8.17 24.89
N GLY A 306 -20.81 -9.09 24.56
CA GLY A 306 -20.70 -9.71 23.24
C GLY A 306 -19.58 -9.16 22.35
N LEU A 307 -18.73 -8.24 22.83
CA LEU A 307 -17.53 -7.83 22.09
C LEU A 307 -16.55 -9.04 22.01
N PRO A 308 -16.03 -9.39 20.82
CA PRO A 308 -15.04 -10.46 20.72
C PRO A 308 -13.77 -10.15 21.53
N GLU A 309 -13.31 -11.12 22.33
CA GLU A 309 -12.17 -10.96 23.24
C GLU A 309 -10.88 -10.49 22.54
N GLN A 310 -10.60 -11.01 21.35
CA GLN A 310 -9.45 -10.54 20.55
C GLN A 310 -9.62 -9.09 20.09
N ARG A 311 -10.83 -8.62 19.74
CA ARG A 311 -11.04 -7.19 19.40
C ARG A 311 -10.81 -6.31 20.62
N ALA A 312 -11.25 -6.74 21.80
CA ALA A 312 -10.98 -6.05 23.05
C ALA A 312 -9.48 -5.98 23.36
N SER A 313 -8.77 -7.11 23.23
CA SER A 313 -7.34 -7.25 23.57
C SER A 313 -6.42 -6.39 22.69
N TYR A 314 -6.82 -6.16 21.44
CA TYR A 314 -6.04 -5.41 20.45
C TYR A 314 -6.65 -4.05 20.09
N LEU A 315 -7.69 -3.61 20.82
CA LEU A 315 -8.37 -2.32 20.64
C LEU A 315 -8.80 -2.09 19.18
N LEU A 316 -9.51 -3.08 18.64
CA LEU A 316 -10.01 -3.07 17.26
C LEU A 316 -11.46 -2.60 17.19
N ASP A 317 -11.75 -1.79 16.18
CA ASP A 317 -13.08 -1.32 15.82
C ASP A 317 -13.96 -2.45 15.21
N PRO A 318 -15.26 -2.17 14.98
CA PRO A 318 -16.20 -3.17 14.45
C PRO A 318 -15.84 -3.76 13.08
N TRP A 319 -15.02 -3.05 12.30
CA TRP A 319 -14.54 -3.51 11.01
C TRP A 319 -13.21 -4.28 11.10
N ASN A 320 -12.70 -4.54 12.31
CA ASN A 320 -11.43 -5.20 12.62
C ASN A 320 -10.17 -4.37 12.27
N TYR A 321 -10.28 -3.05 12.35
CA TYR A 321 -9.13 -2.14 12.21
C TYR A 321 -8.80 -1.51 13.56
N ALA A 322 -7.59 -0.97 13.66
CA ALA A 322 -7.17 -0.30 14.89
C ALA A 322 -8.01 0.95 15.16
N TYR A 323 -8.48 1.12 16.41
CA TYR A 323 -8.86 2.44 16.90
C TYR A 323 -7.66 3.38 16.91
N TRP A 324 -7.91 4.68 16.83
CA TRP A 324 -6.88 5.72 16.83
C TRP A 324 -7.06 6.70 17.98
N ILE A 325 -5.95 7.25 18.43
CA ILE A 325 -5.90 8.42 19.31
C ILE A 325 -5.21 9.58 18.59
N ARG A 326 -5.84 10.75 18.68
CA ARG A 326 -5.28 12.02 18.22
C ARG A 326 -5.29 13.01 19.38
N ASP A 327 -4.12 13.53 19.74
CA ASP A 327 -3.93 14.55 20.77
C ASP A 327 -3.06 15.68 20.23
N ASN A 328 -3.67 16.83 19.98
CA ASN A 328 -2.99 17.99 19.45
C ASN A 328 -2.81 19.04 20.54
N CYS A 329 -1.58 19.49 20.69
CA CYS A 329 -1.19 20.53 21.63
C CYS A 329 -1.94 21.84 21.36
N ALA A 330 -2.19 22.62 22.42
CA ALA A 330 -2.64 23.99 22.26
C ALA A 330 -1.61 24.77 21.41
N SER A 331 -2.09 25.59 20.47
CA SER A 331 -1.23 26.33 19.54
C SER A 331 -1.89 27.63 19.13
N GLY A 332 -1.28 28.75 19.51
CA GLY A 332 -1.86 30.09 19.32
C GLY A 332 -3.19 30.20 20.06
N GLU A 333 -4.26 30.50 19.32
CA GLU A 333 -5.62 30.62 19.86
C GLU A 333 -6.35 29.26 19.97
N ARG A 334 -5.79 28.17 19.42
CA ARG A 334 -6.44 26.85 19.45
C ARG A 334 -6.14 26.14 20.76
N GLU A 335 -7.20 25.73 21.45
CA GLU A 335 -7.11 24.88 22.63
C GLU A 335 -6.60 23.47 22.29
N ARG A 336 -6.13 22.75 23.32
CA ARG A 336 -5.70 21.36 23.18
C ARG A 336 -6.92 20.49 22.87
N VAL A 337 -6.85 19.73 21.78
CA VAL A 337 -7.92 18.82 21.34
C VAL A 337 -7.43 17.38 21.41
N THR A 338 -8.18 16.53 22.10
CA THR A 338 -7.95 15.07 22.15
C THR A 338 -9.22 14.33 21.79
N PHE A 339 -9.14 13.45 20.79
CA PHE A 339 -10.21 12.56 20.40
C PHE A 339 -9.71 11.14 20.11
N LEU A 340 -10.60 10.19 20.36
CA LEU A 340 -10.48 8.80 19.93
C LEU A 340 -11.41 8.58 18.75
N TYR A 341 -11.00 7.78 17.78
CA TYR A 341 -11.81 7.59 16.59
C TYR A 341 -11.50 6.30 15.83
N SER A 342 -12.46 5.88 15.00
CA SER A 342 -12.32 4.91 13.92
C SER A 342 -12.59 5.64 12.60
N PHE A 343 -11.98 5.15 11.50
CA PHE A 343 -12.23 5.68 10.15
C PHE A 343 -13.60 5.27 9.59
N GLY A 344 -14.45 4.64 10.41
CA GLY A 344 -15.82 4.37 10.05
C GLY A 344 -15.96 3.37 8.88
N PRO A 345 -17.16 3.33 8.28
CA PRO A 345 -17.47 2.41 7.18
C PRO A 345 -16.54 2.58 5.97
N ASN A 346 -16.29 3.81 5.50
CA ASN A 346 -15.51 4.00 4.27
C ASN A 346 -13.99 3.80 4.48
N GLN A 347 -13.52 3.85 5.73
CA GLN A 347 -12.11 3.69 6.15
C GLN A 347 -11.13 4.69 5.55
N ARG A 348 -11.61 5.81 5.02
CA ARG A 348 -10.80 6.90 4.48
C ARG A 348 -10.35 7.79 5.62
N ARG A 349 -9.11 8.29 5.57
CA ARG A 349 -8.63 9.21 6.62
C ARG A 349 -9.03 10.63 6.29
N GLU A 350 -10.32 10.93 6.49
CA GLU A 350 -10.90 12.23 6.22
C GLU A 350 -10.70 13.21 7.38
N SER A 351 -10.62 12.71 8.62
CA SER A 351 -10.37 13.54 9.80
C SER A 351 -9.04 14.29 9.73
N THR A 352 -9.10 15.56 10.09
CA THR A 352 -7.92 16.42 10.14
C THR A 352 -7.28 16.38 11.53
N LYS A 353 -6.29 17.26 11.75
CA LYS A 353 -5.74 17.45 13.09
C LYS A 353 -6.80 17.91 14.09
N TRP A 354 -7.79 18.71 13.69
CA TRP A 354 -8.66 19.42 14.64
C TRP A 354 -10.13 19.03 14.55
N GLU A 355 -10.52 18.41 13.44
CA GLU A 355 -11.91 18.16 13.09
C GLU A 355 -12.06 16.71 12.63
N VAL A 356 -13.14 16.09 13.07
CA VAL A 356 -13.59 14.80 12.57
C VAL A 356 -14.43 15.06 11.31
N ARG A 357 -14.13 14.35 10.23
CA ARG A 357 -14.78 14.57 8.91
C ARG A 357 -15.23 13.24 8.32
N GLY A 358 -15.96 13.30 7.22
CA GLY A 358 -16.39 12.10 6.52
C GLY A 358 -17.46 11.33 7.28
N ASP A 359 -17.30 10.01 7.33
CA ASP A 359 -18.06 9.08 8.17
C ASP A 359 -17.24 8.51 9.35
N ASP A 360 -16.08 9.13 9.65
CA ASP A 360 -15.29 8.80 10.83
C ASP A 360 -16.15 8.87 12.10
N VAL A 361 -16.02 7.85 12.93
CA VAL A 361 -16.74 7.74 14.21
C VAL A 361 -15.78 8.15 15.31
N ALA A 362 -16.11 9.19 16.08
CA ALA A 362 -15.19 9.77 17.05
C ALA A 362 -15.88 10.23 18.34
N VAL A 363 -15.09 10.26 19.42
CA VAL A 363 -15.45 10.87 20.70
C VAL A 363 -14.32 11.78 21.19
N PHE A 364 -14.67 12.96 21.69
CA PHE A 364 -13.70 13.89 22.26
C PHE A 364 -13.51 13.61 23.75
N ILE A 365 -12.25 13.50 24.16
CA ILE A 365 -11.83 13.42 25.57
C ILE A 365 -11.63 14.82 26.14
N ARG A 366 -11.12 15.75 25.31
CA ARG A 366 -10.80 17.12 25.74
C ARG A 366 -10.84 18.08 24.56
N GLY A 367 -11.57 19.18 24.68
CA GLY A 367 -11.70 20.19 23.63
C GLY A 367 -12.42 19.68 22.38
N GLY A 368 -13.06 20.58 21.64
CA GLY A 368 -13.85 20.26 20.44
C GLY A 368 -15.31 19.90 20.74
N ASP A 369 -16.20 20.24 19.81
CA ASP A 369 -17.60 19.79 19.83
C ASP A 369 -17.68 18.40 19.19
N ALA A 370 -18.40 17.47 19.82
CA ALA A 370 -18.70 16.19 19.20
C ALA A 370 -19.41 16.44 17.86
N PRO A 371 -19.09 15.70 16.77
CA PRO A 371 -19.88 15.82 15.56
C PRO A 371 -21.30 15.39 15.94
N GLU A 372 -22.32 16.16 15.55
CA GLU A 372 -23.69 15.68 15.67
C GLU A 372 -23.79 14.33 14.95
N PRO A 373 -24.35 13.28 15.58
CA PRO A 373 -24.54 12.01 14.92
C PRO A 373 -25.37 12.26 13.66
N LYS A 374 -24.75 12.05 12.49
CA LYS A 374 -25.46 12.17 11.21
C LYS A 374 -26.65 11.21 11.28
N ARG A 375 -27.86 11.78 11.21
CA ARG A 375 -29.09 10.97 11.16
C ARG A 375 -29.00 10.02 9.95
N PRO A 376 -29.51 8.79 10.10
CA PRO A 376 -29.33 7.70 9.12
C PRO A 376 -29.78 8.07 7.71
#